data_AF-A0A2D6ZJW8-F1
#
_entry.id   AF-A0A2D6ZJW8-F1
#
_cell.length_a   1.000
_cell.length_b   1.000
_cell.length_c   1.000
_cell.angle_alpha   90.00
_cell.angle_beta   90.00
_cell.angle_gamma   90.00
#
_symmetry.space_group_name_H-M   'P 1'
#
loop_
_entity.id
_entity.type
_entity.pdbx_description
1 polymer ?
#
loop_
_entity_poly.entity_id
_entity_poly.type
_entity_poly.pdbx_seq_one_letter_code
_entity_poly.pdbx_strand_id
1 'polypeptide(L)'
;MQMKLWKTFIPLVTAAFFVAESNAANPLYQVDFEKIEIGEVPDDFLVLDGSFEVRVENGNKFLELPGAPLDSFGIMFGPTAQHGNEISARMFGTKKGRRYPVFGVALNGVSGYRLQVSPAKRSVELLKGKEVIAKTAFRWSGDSWLRLALEVQQTSETEWTISGRVWPDGKKAPTEPTLIHRETKAPRKGKPSIWGSPYSGTPIRYDDIVVKKIAN
;
A
#
# COMPACT_ATOMS: atom_id res chain seq x y z
N MET A 1 -7.26 -39.03 69.77
CA MET A 1 -7.02 -37.65 69.31
C MET A 1 -6.75 -37.72 67.81
N GLN A 2 -7.75 -37.42 66.98
CA GLN A 2 -7.66 -37.49 65.51
C GLN A 2 -8.31 -36.23 64.94
N MET A 3 -7.49 -35.40 64.30
CA MET A 3 -7.84 -34.11 63.72
C MET A 3 -8.59 -34.30 62.40
N LYS A 4 -9.75 -33.66 62.24
CA LYS A 4 -10.47 -33.58 60.97
C LYS A 4 -9.94 -32.38 60.17
N LEU A 5 -9.33 -32.65 59.01
CA LEU A 5 -8.90 -31.66 58.03
C LEU A 5 -10.11 -31.02 57.34
N TRP A 6 -10.21 -29.69 57.40
CA TRP A 6 -11.14 -28.89 56.60
C TRP A 6 -10.55 -28.68 55.20
N LYS A 7 -11.28 -29.04 54.14
CA LYS A 7 -10.90 -28.72 52.75
C LYS A 7 -11.60 -27.43 52.33
N THR A 8 -10.82 -26.38 52.13
CA THR A 8 -11.22 -25.09 51.56
C THR A 8 -11.54 -25.25 50.07
N PHE A 9 -12.73 -24.80 49.66
CA PHE A 9 -13.17 -24.71 48.26
C PHE A 9 -12.72 -23.36 47.70
N ILE A 10 -11.96 -23.36 46.59
CA ILE A 10 -11.59 -22.16 45.83
C ILE A 10 -12.47 -22.13 44.57
N PRO A 11 -13.25 -21.07 44.28
CA PRO A 11 -14.05 -21.00 43.07
C PRO A 11 -13.15 -20.62 41.89
N LEU A 12 -13.23 -21.42 40.82
CA LEU A 12 -12.58 -21.19 39.55
C LEU A 12 -13.39 -20.12 38.78
N VAL A 13 -12.89 -18.89 38.71
CA VAL A 13 -13.47 -17.84 37.87
C VAL A 13 -13.04 -18.08 36.42
N THR A 14 -13.97 -18.51 35.58
CA THR A 14 -13.75 -18.66 34.14
C THR A 14 -13.87 -17.28 33.48
N ALA A 15 -12.74 -16.68 33.08
CA ALA A 15 -12.73 -15.47 32.28
C ALA A 15 -13.15 -15.81 30.84
N ALA A 16 -14.32 -15.34 30.41
CA ALA A 16 -14.74 -15.43 29.01
C ALA A 16 -13.95 -14.39 28.20
N PHE A 17 -13.05 -14.86 27.33
CA PHE A 17 -12.40 -14.04 26.32
C PHE A 17 -13.42 -13.76 25.20
N PHE A 18 -13.91 -12.53 25.13
CA PHE A 18 -14.59 -12.03 23.94
C PHE A 18 -13.54 -11.78 22.87
N VAL A 19 -13.50 -12.63 21.84
CA VAL A 19 -12.80 -12.33 20.59
C VAL A 19 -13.65 -11.29 19.87
N ALA A 20 -13.18 -10.05 19.81
CA ALA A 20 -13.76 -9.05 18.93
C ALA A 20 -13.42 -9.41 17.49
N GLU A 21 -14.35 -10.06 16.78
CA GLU A 21 -14.28 -10.22 15.34
C GLU A 21 -14.37 -8.83 14.69
N SER A 22 -13.25 -8.38 14.11
CA SER A 22 -13.25 -7.16 13.32
C SER A 22 -14.07 -7.42 12.06
N ASN A 23 -15.25 -6.81 11.95
CA ASN A 23 -15.99 -6.71 10.70
C ASN A 23 -15.25 -5.77 9.73
N ALA A 24 -14.13 -6.22 9.19
CA ALA A 24 -13.53 -5.60 8.03
C ALA A 24 -14.40 -5.98 6.82
N ALA A 25 -15.10 -5.00 6.24
CA ALA A 25 -15.84 -5.21 5.00
C ALA A 25 -14.90 -5.81 3.92
N ASN A 26 -15.43 -6.73 3.11
CA ASN A 26 -14.66 -7.34 2.03
C ASN A 26 -14.01 -6.27 1.16
N PRO A 27 -12.73 -6.43 0.77
CA PRO A 27 -12.06 -5.47 -0.08
C PRO A 27 -12.78 -5.38 -1.44
N LEU A 28 -12.75 -4.19 -2.04
CA LEU A 28 -13.25 -3.97 -3.40
C LEU A 28 -12.37 -4.68 -4.43
N TYR A 29 -11.10 -4.89 -4.09
CA TYR A 29 -10.12 -5.59 -4.91
C TYR A 29 -8.97 -6.08 -4.02
N GLN A 30 -8.46 -7.28 -4.27
CA GLN A 30 -7.27 -7.80 -3.58
C GLN A 30 -6.50 -8.78 -4.47
N VAL A 31 -5.18 -8.69 -4.45
CA VAL A 31 -4.27 -9.67 -5.07
C VAL A 31 -2.96 -9.79 -4.28
N ASP A 32 -2.56 -11.03 -4.03
CA ASP A 32 -1.32 -11.45 -3.34
C ASP A 32 -0.40 -12.29 -4.25
N PHE A 33 -0.75 -12.40 -5.54
CA PHE A 33 -0.02 -13.11 -6.60
C PHE A 33 0.20 -14.62 -6.41
N GLU A 34 -0.18 -15.23 -5.28
CA GLU A 34 0.08 -16.64 -4.98
C GLU A 34 -0.57 -17.60 -5.99
N LYS A 35 -1.74 -17.21 -6.52
CA LYS A 35 -2.51 -17.98 -7.50
C LYS A 35 -2.16 -17.66 -8.96
N ILE A 36 -1.23 -16.74 -9.20
CA ILE A 36 -0.83 -16.33 -10.54
C ILE A 36 0.37 -17.16 -10.99
N GLU A 37 0.43 -17.52 -12.27
CA GLU A 37 1.56 -18.27 -12.81
C GLU A 37 2.83 -17.40 -12.86
N ILE A 38 3.99 -18.04 -12.69
CA ILE A 38 5.27 -17.34 -12.75
C ILE A 38 5.53 -16.90 -14.20
N GLY A 39 5.95 -15.65 -14.39
CA GLY A 39 6.14 -15.05 -15.71
C GLY A 39 4.89 -14.37 -16.26
N GLU A 40 3.75 -14.47 -15.58
CA GLU A 40 2.50 -13.85 -16.01
C GLU A 40 2.17 -12.56 -15.25
N VAL A 41 1.17 -11.86 -15.76
CA VAL A 41 0.53 -10.71 -15.11
C VAL A 41 -0.95 -11.06 -14.97
N PRO A 42 -1.63 -10.72 -13.85
CA PRO A 42 -3.06 -10.95 -13.73
C PRO A 42 -3.86 -10.41 -14.93
N ASP A 43 -4.82 -11.19 -15.45
CA ASP A 43 -5.61 -10.84 -16.64
C ASP A 43 -6.39 -9.52 -16.52
N ASP A 44 -6.72 -9.13 -15.28
CA ASP A 44 -7.49 -7.92 -15.00
C ASP A 44 -6.61 -6.67 -14.83
N PHE A 45 -5.29 -6.82 -14.97
CA PHE A 45 -4.35 -5.72 -14.97
C PHE A 45 -4.24 -5.08 -16.36
N LEU A 46 -4.33 -3.76 -16.39
CA LEU A 46 -4.01 -2.94 -17.54
C LEU A 46 -2.57 -2.41 -17.40
N VAL A 47 -1.63 -3.05 -18.08
CA VAL A 47 -0.24 -2.60 -18.18
C VAL A 47 -0.19 -1.33 -19.03
N LEU A 48 0.27 -0.22 -18.48
CA LEU A 48 0.42 1.04 -19.23
C LEU A 48 1.71 1.03 -20.04
N ASP A 49 2.79 0.54 -19.42
CA ASP A 49 4.11 0.30 -19.99
C ASP A 49 4.92 -0.56 -19.00
N GLY A 50 6.04 -1.13 -19.42
CA GLY A 50 6.96 -1.93 -18.61
C GLY A 50 6.68 -3.44 -18.67
N SER A 51 7.73 -4.23 -18.52
CA SER A 51 7.67 -5.70 -18.57
C SER A 51 7.41 -6.29 -17.18
N PHE A 52 6.23 -6.02 -16.61
CA PHE A 52 5.84 -6.61 -15.33
C PHE A 52 5.63 -8.13 -15.47
N GLU A 53 5.97 -8.88 -14.43
CA GLU A 53 5.72 -10.33 -14.38
C GLU A 53 5.72 -10.82 -12.93
N VAL A 54 5.01 -11.91 -12.65
CA VAL A 54 5.07 -12.58 -11.35
C VAL A 54 6.36 -13.37 -11.23
N ARG A 55 7.12 -13.12 -10.16
CA ARG A 55 8.35 -13.83 -9.79
C ARG A 55 8.16 -14.48 -8.42
N VAL A 56 9.08 -15.39 -8.08
CA VAL A 56 9.11 -16.06 -6.78
C VAL A 56 10.50 -15.90 -6.14
N GLU A 57 10.53 -15.57 -4.85
CA GLU A 57 11.75 -15.57 -4.06
C GLU A 57 11.41 -16.05 -2.64
N ASN A 58 12.22 -16.97 -2.10
CA ASN A 58 12.03 -17.52 -0.76
C ASN A 58 10.61 -18.09 -0.52
N GLY A 59 9.99 -18.64 -1.57
CA GLY A 59 8.65 -19.24 -1.52
C GLY A 59 7.48 -18.26 -1.60
N ASN A 60 7.71 -16.95 -1.69
CA ASN A 60 6.65 -15.95 -1.85
C ASN A 60 6.60 -15.47 -3.31
N LYS A 61 5.40 -15.41 -3.89
CA LYS A 61 5.19 -14.78 -5.20
C LYS A 61 4.95 -13.28 -5.06
N PHE A 62 5.37 -12.52 -6.06
CA PHE A 62 5.17 -11.07 -6.12
C PHE A 62 5.21 -10.61 -7.58
N LEU A 63 4.62 -9.46 -7.86
CA LEU A 63 4.82 -8.79 -9.14
C LEU A 63 6.16 -8.07 -9.15
N GLU A 64 6.96 -8.28 -10.19
CA GLU A 64 8.24 -7.62 -10.39
C GLU A 64 8.18 -6.67 -11.60
N LEU A 65 8.78 -5.50 -11.44
CA LEU A 65 9.18 -4.62 -12.53
C LEU A 65 10.70 -4.73 -12.68
N PRO A 66 11.25 -5.09 -13.85
CA PRO A 66 12.69 -5.27 -14.03
C PRO A 66 13.49 -3.98 -13.84
N GLY A 67 14.80 -4.14 -13.63
CA GLY A 67 15.74 -3.04 -13.41
C GLY A 67 16.02 -2.15 -14.63
N ALA A 68 15.48 -2.48 -15.81
CA ALA A 68 15.67 -1.76 -17.06
C ALA A 68 14.45 -1.95 -17.97
N PRO A 69 14.13 -0.98 -18.86
CA PRO A 69 14.79 0.32 -19.04
C PRO A 69 14.55 1.28 -17.86
N LEU A 70 15.29 2.39 -17.83
CA LEU A 70 15.21 3.39 -16.74
C LEU A 70 14.16 4.46 -17.07
N ASP A 71 12.88 4.12 -16.90
CA ASP A 71 11.74 5.04 -17.13
C ASP A 71 10.70 4.94 -15.98
N SER A 72 9.51 5.50 -16.18
CA SER A 72 8.37 5.43 -15.28
C SER A 72 7.27 4.54 -15.84
N PHE A 73 7.03 3.42 -15.18
CA PHE A 73 6.10 2.39 -15.58
C PHE A 73 4.93 2.31 -14.60
N GLY A 74 3.80 1.83 -15.06
CA GLY A 74 2.60 1.72 -14.24
C GLY A 74 1.62 0.68 -14.75
N ILE A 75 0.80 0.20 -13.83
CA ILE A 75 -0.23 -0.80 -14.10
C ILE A 75 -1.49 -0.42 -13.32
N MET A 76 -2.65 -0.53 -13.96
CA MET A 76 -3.95 -0.18 -13.41
C MET A 76 -4.80 -1.43 -13.19
N PHE A 77 -5.60 -1.45 -12.14
CA PHE A 77 -6.41 -2.62 -11.76
C PHE A 77 -7.65 -2.20 -10.99
N GLY A 78 -8.51 -3.17 -10.63
CA GLY A 78 -9.66 -2.92 -9.75
C GLY A 78 -10.70 -1.93 -10.28
N PRO A 79 -11.68 -1.55 -9.43
CA PRO A 79 -12.80 -0.70 -9.83
C PRO A 79 -12.42 0.79 -9.87
N THR A 80 -13.10 1.55 -10.73
CA THR A 80 -12.97 3.01 -10.76
C THR A 80 -13.73 3.65 -9.60
N ALA A 81 -13.14 4.69 -8.99
CA ALA A 81 -13.84 5.54 -8.04
C ALA A 81 -13.43 7.01 -8.21
N GLN A 82 -14.27 7.92 -7.73
CA GLN A 82 -13.95 9.33 -7.64
C GLN A 82 -13.35 9.68 -6.27
N HIS A 83 -13.91 9.12 -5.21
CA HIS A 83 -13.46 9.23 -3.82
C HIS A 83 -14.05 8.06 -3.01
N GLY A 84 -13.78 8.02 -1.71
CA GLY A 84 -14.29 7.01 -0.78
C GLY A 84 -13.55 5.67 -0.83
N ASN A 85 -12.37 5.65 -1.45
CA ASN A 85 -11.55 4.45 -1.57
C ASN A 85 -10.13 4.69 -1.03
N GLU A 86 -9.57 3.63 -0.47
CA GLU A 86 -8.15 3.49 -0.15
C GLU A 86 -7.52 2.45 -1.08
N ILE A 87 -6.31 2.72 -1.56
CA ILE A 87 -5.40 1.70 -2.11
C ILE A 87 -4.24 1.49 -1.13
N SER A 88 -3.82 0.24 -0.93
CA SER A 88 -2.56 -0.08 -0.28
C SER A 88 -1.82 -1.21 -0.99
N ALA A 89 -0.51 -1.24 -0.83
CA ALA A 89 0.38 -2.29 -1.33
C ALA A 89 1.68 -2.30 -0.51
N ARG A 90 2.38 -3.44 -0.52
CA ARG A 90 3.78 -3.49 -0.10
C ARG A 90 4.70 -3.38 -1.33
N MET A 91 5.81 -2.67 -1.15
CA MET A 91 6.78 -2.37 -2.20
C MET A 91 8.20 -2.58 -1.69
N PHE A 92 9.04 -3.21 -2.51
CA PHE A 92 10.45 -3.43 -2.23
C PHE A 92 11.29 -2.89 -3.37
N GLY A 93 12.46 -2.34 -3.04
CA GLY A 93 13.46 -2.00 -4.03
C GLY A 93 14.86 -1.98 -3.42
N THR A 94 15.85 -2.17 -4.28
CA THR A 94 17.26 -2.19 -3.90
C THR A 94 17.95 -0.92 -4.38
N LYS A 95 18.84 -0.35 -3.56
CA LYS A 95 19.68 0.77 -4.00
C LYS A 95 20.94 0.25 -4.68
N LYS A 96 21.51 1.03 -5.59
CA LYS A 96 22.81 0.75 -6.20
C LYS A 96 23.72 1.98 -6.08
N GLY A 97 24.61 1.96 -5.09
CA GLY A 97 25.41 3.12 -4.73
C GLY A 97 24.52 4.27 -4.24
N ARG A 98 24.54 5.41 -4.96
CA ARG A 98 23.70 6.58 -4.68
C ARG A 98 22.39 6.59 -5.47
N ARG A 99 22.13 5.58 -6.30
CA ARG A 99 20.91 5.48 -7.10
C ARG A 99 19.86 4.66 -6.35
N TYR A 100 18.62 5.15 -6.40
CA TYR A 100 17.48 4.57 -5.71
C TYR A 100 16.32 4.41 -6.69
N PRO A 101 15.47 3.39 -6.53
CA PRO A 101 14.22 3.31 -7.25
C PRO A 101 13.23 4.34 -6.69
N VAL A 102 12.21 4.67 -7.48
CA VAL A 102 11.00 5.39 -7.05
C VAL A 102 9.82 4.45 -7.24
N PHE A 103 8.92 4.38 -6.28
CA PHE A 103 7.72 3.55 -6.38
C PHE A 103 6.56 4.18 -5.60
N GLY A 104 5.34 3.85 -6.00
CA GLY A 104 4.16 4.48 -5.42
C GLY A 104 2.85 3.81 -5.78
N VAL A 105 1.83 4.13 -4.98
CA VAL A 105 0.42 3.79 -5.22
C VAL A 105 -0.33 5.03 -5.71
N ALA A 106 -1.35 4.84 -6.52
CA ALA A 106 -2.13 5.93 -7.09
C ALA A 106 -3.63 5.62 -7.17
N LEU A 107 -4.44 6.67 -7.07
CA LEU A 107 -5.89 6.67 -7.25
C LEU A 107 -6.27 7.67 -8.34
N ASN A 108 -7.49 7.52 -8.87
CA ASN A 108 -8.10 8.45 -9.83
C ASN A 108 -7.43 8.47 -11.23
N GLY A 109 -6.85 7.34 -11.66
CA GLY A 109 -6.30 7.14 -13.00
C GLY A 109 -4.88 7.69 -13.21
N VAL A 110 -4.38 7.62 -14.46
CA VAL A 110 -2.98 7.95 -14.82
C VAL A 110 -2.55 9.34 -14.39
N SER A 111 -3.44 10.33 -14.51
CA SER A 111 -3.19 11.72 -14.08
C SER A 111 -3.83 12.07 -12.73
N GLY A 112 -4.17 11.05 -11.94
CA GLY A 112 -4.77 11.20 -10.61
C GLY A 112 -3.73 11.51 -9.54
N TYR A 113 -4.04 11.09 -8.31
CA TYR A 113 -3.17 11.29 -7.16
C TYR A 113 -2.22 10.12 -7.00
N ARG A 114 -0.93 10.39 -6.77
CA ARG A 114 0.10 9.36 -6.56
C ARG A 114 0.90 9.65 -5.30
N LEU A 115 0.87 8.73 -4.36
CA LEU A 115 1.79 8.70 -3.23
C LEU A 115 3.03 7.90 -3.65
N GLN A 116 4.21 8.52 -3.65
CA GLN A 116 5.45 7.83 -3.98
C GLN A 116 6.56 8.08 -2.94
N VAL A 117 7.42 7.08 -2.79
CA VAL A 117 8.68 7.21 -2.06
C VAL A 117 9.76 7.60 -3.06
N SER A 118 10.47 8.70 -2.78
CA SER A 118 11.55 9.25 -3.60
C SER A 118 12.86 9.29 -2.78
N PRO A 119 13.55 8.15 -2.61
CA PRO A 119 14.64 8.02 -1.64
C PRO A 119 15.87 8.88 -1.98
N ALA A 120 16.17 9.04 -3.27
CA ALA A 120 17.23 9.93 -3.72
C ALA A 120 16.99 11.40 -3.31
N LYS A 121 15.71 11.80 -3.19
CA LYS A 121 15.28 13.11 -2.69
C LYS A 121 15.05 13.16 -1.18
N ARG A 122 15.16 12.01 -0.49
CA ARG A 122 14.86 11.84 0.94
C ARG A 122 13.45 12.33 1.30
N SER A 123 12.47 11.98 0.45
CA SER A 123 11.09 12.41 0.63
C SER A 123 10.08 11.30 0.31
N VAL A 124 8.91 11.46 0.90
CA VAL A 124 7.64 10.97 0.34
C VAL A 124 6.99 12.15 -0.35
N GLU A 125 6.42 11.92 -1.52
CA GLU A 125 5.79 12.92 -2.38
C GLU A 125 4.36 12.50 -2.69
N LEU A 126 3.44 13.46 -2.67
CA LEU A 126 2.11 13.34 -3.24
C LEU A 126 2.08 14.13 -4.55
N LEU A 127 1.74 13.46 -5.64
CA LEU A 127 1.65 14.05 -6.96
C LEU A 127 0.21 14.11 -7.45
N LYS A 128 -0.09 15.09 -8.30
CA LYS A 128 -1.27 15.15 -9.17
C LYS A 128 -0.81 15.15 -10.62
N GLY A 129 -0.99 14.04 -11.31
CA GLY A 129 -0.29 13.80 -12.57
C GLY A 129 1.23 13.80 -12.38
N LYS A 130 1.92 14.81 -12.92
CA LYS A 130 3.38 14.97 -12.81
C LYS A 130 3.81 16.02 -11.77
N GLU A 131 2.88 16.79 -11.24
CA GLU A 131 3.16 17.89 -10.31
C GLU A 131 3.22 17.38 -8.87
N VAL A 132 4.25 17.74 -8.11
CA VAL A 132 4.34 17.44 -6.67
C VAL A 132 3.53 18.49 -5.91
N ILE A 133 2.40 18.08 -5.33
CA ILE A 133 1.45 18.95 -4.61
C ILE A 133 1.62 18.93 -3.09
N ALA A 134 2.27 17.90 -2.54
CA ALA A 134 2.72 17.87 -1.16
C ALA A 134 3.97 16.97 -1.03
N LYS A 135 4.82 17.24 -0.05
CA LYS A 135 5.99 16.40 0.26
C LYS A 135 6.41 16.56 1.72
N THR A 136 7.03 15.52 2.27
CA THR A 136 7.63 15.54 3.60
C THR A 136 8.93 14.76 3.60
N ALA A 137 9.79 15.05 4.58
CA ALA A 137 11.04 14.34 4.76
C ALA A 137 10.78 12.88 5.11
N PHE A 138 11.45 11.97 4.40
CA PHE A 138 11.37 10.54 4.65
C PHE A 138 12.67 9.88 4.22
N ARG A 139 13.25 9.06 5.11
CA ARG A 139 14.50 8.36 4.81
C ARG A 139 14.24 6.87 4.77
N TRP A 140 14.57 6.26 3.63
CA TRP A 140 14.58 4.83 3.43
C TRP A 140 15.92 4.44 2.80
N SER A 141 16.53 3.40 3.32
CA SER A 141 17.89 2.97 2.94
C SER A 141 17.94 2.08 1.71
N GLY A 142 16.80 1.62 1.21
CA GLY A 142 16.72 0.49 0.28
C GLY A 142 16.57 -0.84 1.00
N ASP A 143 16.48 -1.92 0.22
CA ASP A 143 16.67 -3.31 0.64
C ASP A 143 15.73 -3.75 1.77
N SER A 144 14.53 -3.18 1.78
CA SER A 144 13.48 -3.49 2.76
C SER A 144 12.10 -3.16 2.21
N TRP A 145 11.10 -3.92 2.64
CA TRP A 145 9.71 -3.68 2.26
C TRP A 145 9.14 -2.45 2.99
N LEU A 146 8.43 -1.62 2.23
CA LEU A 146 7.57 -0.57 2.75
C LEU A 146 6.12 -0.92 2.42
N ARG A 147 5.20 -0.51 3.29
CA ARG A 147 3.78 -0.41 2.96
C ARG A 147 3.43 1.03 2.67
N LEU A 148 2.67 1.21 1.60
CA LEU A 148 2.10 2.50 1.20
C LEU A 148 0.58 2.37 1.21
N ALA A 149 -0.11 3.41 1.68
CA ALA A 149 -1.56 3.54 1.54
C ALA A 149 -1.92 4.96 1.11
N LEU A 150 -2.84 5.09 0.17
CA LEU A 150 -3.36 6.36 -0.32
C LEU A 150 -4.88 6.35 -0.29
N GLU A 151 -5.46 7.41 0.25
CA GLU A 151 -6.89 7.64 0.40
C GLU A 151 -7.30 8.93 -0.29
N VAL A 152 -8.49 8.92 -0.90
CA VAL A 152 -9.15 10.13 -1.42
C VAL A 152 -10.57 10.14 -0.86
N GLN A 153 -10.84 11.06 0.05
CA GLN A 153 -12.11 11.17 0.76
C GLN A 153 -12.76 12.51 0.49
N GLN A 154 -14.07 12.53 0.24
CA GLN A 154 -14.82 13.78 0.24
C GLN A 154 -15.12 14.18 1.69
N THR A 155 -14.68 15.36 2.10
CA THR A 155 -14.79 15.87 3.48
C THR A 155 -15.88 16.94 3.63
N SER A 156 -16.34 17.52 2.53
CA SER A 156 -17.54 18.36 2.47
C SER A 156 -18.13 18.33 1.05
N GLU A 157 -19.21 19.07 0.80
CA GLU A 157 -19.80 19.19 -0.55
C GLU A 157 -18.79 19.63 -1.62
N THR A 158 -17.79 20.42 -1.23
CA THR A 158 -16.83 21.06 -2.16
C THR A 158 -15.36 20.81 -1.81
N GLU A 159 -15.08 19.94 -0.84
CA GLU A 159 -13.71 19.66 -0.41
C GLU A 159 -13.42 18.15 -0.38
N TRP A 160 -12.22 17.81 -0.83
CA TRP A 160 -11.66 16.47 -0.75
C TRP A 160 -10.33 16.50 0.00
N THR A 161 -10.12 15.49 0.82
CA THR A 161 -8.85 15.24 1.50
C THR A 161 -8.16 14.04 0.86
N ILE A 162 -6.88 14.22 0.53
CA ILE A 162 -6.00 13.19 0.00
C ILE A 162 -4.95 12.91 1.06
N SER A 163 -4.93 11.68 1.58
CA SER A 163 -4.10 11.27 2.70
C SER A 163 -3.22 10.09 2.31
N GLY A 164 -1.92 10.21 2.59
CA GLY A 164 -0.94 9.18 2.31
C GLY A 164 -0.24 8.69 3.57
N ARG A 165 -0.03 7.37 3.68
CA ARG A 165 0.75 6.74 4.75
C ARG A 165 1.87 5.89 4.16
N VAL A 166 3.04 5.97 4.75
CA VAL A 166 4.20 5.14 4.40
C VAL A 166 4.86 4.62 5.67
N TRP A 167 5.09 3.32 5.77
CA TRP A 167 5.73 2.70 6.92
C TRP A 167 6.51 1.43 6.55
N PRO A 168 7.49 1.01 7.36
CA PRO A 168 8.14 -0.28 7.16
C PRO A 168 7.16 -1.44 7.26
N ASP A 169 7.28 -2.43 6.38
CA ASP A 169 6.46 -3.65 6.48
C ASP A 169 6.70 -4.38 7.82
N GLY A 170 5.68 -5.09 8.30
CA GLY A 170 5.66 -5.72 9.61
C GLY A 170 5.60 -4.76 10.81
N LYS A 171 5.56 -3.44 10.58
CA LYS A 171 5.26 -2.43 11.61
C LYS A 171 3.78 -2.03 11.55
N LYS A 172 3.27 -1.54 12.68
CA LYS A 172 1.91 -1.00 12.77
C LYS A 172 1.78 0.21 11.85
N ALA A 173 0.70 0.27 11.09
CA ALA A 173 0.39 1.43 10.27
C ALA A 173 0.30 2.70 11.14
N PRO A 174 0.84 3.83 10.69
CA PRO A 174 0.68 5.12 11.38
C PRO A 174 -0.80 5.48 11.54
N THR A 175 -1.16 5.98 12.72
CA THR A 175 -2.51 6.54 12.96
C THR A 175 -2.68 7.85 12.21
N GLU A 176 -1.68 8.72 12.27
CA GLU A 176 -1.62 9.96 11.52
C GLU A 176 -1.08 9.74 10.10
N PRO A 177 -1.66 10.38 9.08
CA PRO A 177 -1.10 10.34 7.74
C PRO A 177 0.33 10.90 7.68
N THR A 178 1.18 10.28 6.86
CA THR A 178 2.51 10.81 6.52
C THR A 178 2.40 12.12 5.73
N LEU A 179 1.38 12.24 4.87
CA LEU A 179 1.04 13.44 4.11
C LEU A 179 -0.47 13.63 4.04
N ILE A 180 -0.89 14.88 4.02
CA ILE A 180 -2.28 15.29 3.80
C ILE A 180 -2.28 16.45 2.80
N HIS A 181 -3.23 16.45 1.89
CA HIS A 181 -3.52 17.57 0.99
C HIS A 181 -5.03 17.77 0.88
N ARG A 182 -5.48 19.03 0.84
CA ARG A 182 -6.88 19.39 0.61
C ARG A 182 -7.04 19.95 -0.79
N GLU A 183 -8.12 19.58 -1.44
CA GLU A 183 -8.45 19.99 -2.80
C GLU A 183 -9.91 20.44 -2.86
N THR A 184 -10.18 21.50 -3.61
CA THR A 184 -11.54 22.02 -3.84
C THR A 184 -12.06 21.70 -5.24
N LYS A 185 -11.20 21.19 -6.13
CA LYS A 185 -11.59 20.63 -7.41
C LYS A 185 -11.89 19.14 -7.29
N ALA A 186 -13.11 18.76 -7.66
CA ALA A 186 -13.54 17.36 -7.67
C ALA A 186 -12.50 16.43 -8.35
N PRO A 187 -12.05 15.35 -7.68
CA PRO A 187 -11.18 14.36 -8.27
C PRO A 187 -11.76 13.75 -9.54
N ARG A 188 -10.89 13.20 -10.40
CA ARG A 188 -11.33 12.43 -11.57
C ARG A 188 -11.83 11.06 -11.12
N LYS A 189 -12.84 10.51 -11.80
CA LYS A 189 -13.17 9.08 -11.65
C LYS A 189 -12.14 8.25 -12.43
N GLY A 190 -11.47 7.30 -11.77
CA GLY A 190 -10.45 6.48 -12.42
C GLY A 190 -10.05 5.25 -11.61
N LYS A 191 -9.35 4.29 -12.25
CA LYS A 191 -8.87 3.07 -11.56
C LYS A 191 -7.67 3.39 -10.66
N PRO A 192 -7.44 2.59 -9.60
CA PRO A 192 -6.17 2.54 -8.88
C PRO A 192 -5.02 2.09 -9.78
N SER A 193 -3.79 2.38 -9.36
CA SER A 193 -2.56 1.89 -9.98
C SER A 193 -1.39 1.78 -9.01
N ILE A 194 -0.40 0.97 -9.38
CA ILE A 194 0.97 1.03 -8.83
C ILE A 194 1.91 1.58 -9.90
N TRP A 195 2.99 2.21 -9.44
CA TRP A 195 3.98 2.87 -10.29
C TRP A 195 5.39 2.53 -9.84
N GLY A 196 6.32 2.53 -10.78
CA GLY A 196 7.73 2.24 -10.55
C GLY A 196 8.65 2.97 -11.50
N SER A 197 9.80 3.37 -10.98
CA SER A 197 10.92 3.82 -11.78
C SER A 197 12.20 3.17 -11.25
N PRO A 198 12.74 2.15 -11.94
CA PRO A 198 13.86 1.35 -11.47
C PRO A 198 15.20 2.09 -11.64
N TYR A 199 15.27 3.37 -11.26
CA TYR A 199 16.43 4.25 -11.47
C TYR A 199 17.72 3.77 -10.77
N SER A 200 17.65 2.81 -9.86
CA SER A 200 18.81 2.08 -9.31
C SER A 200 19.42 1.05 -10.27
N GLY A 201 18.73 0.70 -11.35
CA GLY A 201 19.11 -0.40 -12.24
C GLY A 201 18.85 -1.78 -11.63
N THR A 202 17.96 -1.86 -10.64
CA THR A 202 17.56 -3.10 -9.95
C THR A 202 16.04 -3.21 -9.97
N PRO A 203 15.48 -4.44 -9.90
CA PRO A 203 14.03 -4.62 -9.91
C PRO A 203 13.31 -3.92 -8.75
N ILE A 204 12.02 -3.65 -8.95
CA ILE A 204 11.06 -3.22 -7.93
C ILE A 204 10.02 -4.32 -7.80
N ARG A 205 9.66 -4.68 -6.56
CA ARG A 205 8.69 -5.74 -6.27
C ARG A 205 7.45 -5.16 -5.61
N TYR A 206 6.30 -5.72 -5.93
CA TYR A 206 4.98 -5.29 -5.47
C TYR A 206 4.17 -6.50 -5.04
N ASP A 207 3.47 -6.36 -3.93
CA ASP A 207 2.67 -7.43 -3.36
C ASP A 207 1.62 -6.89 -2.38
N ASP A 208 0.74 -7.75 -1.86
CA ASP A 208 -0.38 -7.43 -0.97
C ASP A 208 -1.20 -6.22 -1.44
N ILE A 209 -1.61 -6.21 -2.70
CA ILE A 209 -2.39 -5.10 -3.26
C ILE A 209 -3.82 -5.21 -2.74
N VAL A 210 -4.32 -4.14 -2.14
CA VAL A 210 -5.69 -4.07 -1.62
C VAL A 210 -6.31 -2.73 -2.00
N VAL A 211 -7.56 -2.78 -2.48
CA VAL A 211 -8.44 -1.61 -2.62
C VAL A 211 -9.65 -1.84 -1.74
N LYS A 212 -10.00 -0.88 -0.89
CA LYS A 212 -11.17 -0.96 0.00
C LYS A 212 -11.95 0.34 0.00
N LYS A 213 -13.21 0.27 0.45
CA LYS A 213 -13.96 1.46 0.83
C LYS A 213 -13.35 2.06 2.11
N ILE A 214 -13.29 3.38 2.16
CA ILE A 214 -13.03 4.09 3.41
C ILE A 214 -14.30 3.95 4.27
N ALA A 215 -14.15 3.67 5.56
CA ALA A 215 -15.28 3.66 6.48
C ALA A 215 -15.79 5.10 6.63
N ASN A 216 -17.10 5.30 6.45
CA ASN A 216 -17.75 6.60 6.68
C ASN A 216 -17.78 6.96 8.17
#